data_AF-A0A1D2J6G7-F1
#
_entry.id   AF-A0A1D2J6G7-F1
#
_cell.length_a   1.000
_cell.length_b   1.000
_cell.length_c   1.000
_cell.angle_alpha   90.00
_cell.angle_beta   90.00
_cell.angle_gamma   90.00
#
_symmetry.space_group_name_H-M   'P 1'
#
loop_
_entity.id
_entity.type
_entity.pdbx_description
1 polymer ?
#
loop_
_entity_poly.entity_id
_entity_poly.type
_entity_poly.pdbx_seq_one_letter_code
_entity_poly.pdbx_strand_id
1 'polypeptide(L)'
;GPITEEVIFRSIIVPLHLLTDLSPTRIVFTTPLYFGIAHVHHFYEFRLTHPLTNLAPSLVRTLIQFGYTTIFGWYATFLYLRTGSLPAVIVVHAFCNFCGLPRLWGRVEAPASAIPIITRAKEDVDVGSDYPAHKPLSIGWTVAYYIILVAGTFAFHSQLWTLTESPHELASFTASVK
;
A
#
# COMPACT_ATOMS: atom_id res chain seq x y z
N GLY A 1 5.65 -10.81 -2.43
CA GLY A 1 6.22 -9.84 -1.47
C GLY A 1 6.76 -8.65 -2.24
N PRO A 2 7.18 -7.56 -1.55
CA PRO A 2 7.44 -6.26 -2.17
C PRO A 2 8.32 -6.31 -3.42
N ILE A 3 9.47 -7.00 -3.36
CA ILE A 3 10.41 -7.13 -4.48
C ILE A 3 9.74 -7.78 -5.71
N THR A 4 9.13 -8.96 -5.54
CA THR A 4 8.54 -9.72 -6.65
C THR A 4 7.34 -8.99 -7.27
N GLU A 5 6.57 -8.31 -6.43
CA GLU A 5 5.41 -7.53 -6.88
C GLU A 5 5.87 -6.31 -7.67
N GLU A 6 6.75 -5.47 -7.14
CA GLU A 6 7.22 -4.30 -7.88
C GLU A 6 7.97 -4.67 -9.17
N VAL A 7 8.75 -5.75 -9.20
CA VAL A 7 9.35 -6.25 -10.46
C VAL A 7 8.27 -6.57 -11.51
N ILE A 8 7.21 -7.30 -11.16
CA ILE A 8 6.15 -7.66 -12.11
C ILE A 8 5.37 -6.41 -12.56
N PHE A 9 4.92 -5.59 -11.62
CA PHE A 9 4.03 -4.48 -11.94
C PHE A 9 4.78 -3.29 -12.55
N ARG A 10 6.02 -2.99 -12.14
CA ARG A 10 6.77 -1.79 -12.60
C ARG A 10 7.82 -2.12 -13.66
N SER A 11 8.44 -3.30 -13.67
CA SER A 11 9.42 -3.65 -14.73
C SER A 11 8.83 -4.42 -15.91
N ILE A 12 7.56 -4.85 -15.86
CA ILE A 12 6.88 -5.52 -16.98
C ILE A 12 5.65 -4.72 -17.41
N ILE A 13 4.66 -4.56 -16.54
CA ILE A 13 3.36 -3.98 -16.93
C ILE A 13 3.47 -2.49 -17.32
N VAL A 14 4.19 -1.66 -16.54
CA VAL A 14 4.35 -0.23 -16.84
C VAL A 14 5.11 0.02 -18.18
N PRO A 15 6.27 -0.60 -18.46
CA PRO A 15 6.96 -0.50 -19.75
C PRO A 15 6.09 -0.90 -20.94
N LEU A 16 5.30 -1.97 -20.83
CA LEU A 16 4.37 -2.36 -21.89
C LEU A 16 3.34 -1.26 -22.20
N HIS A 17 2.89 -0.51 -21.20
CA HIS A 17 1.98 0.62 -21.41
C HIS A 17 2.70 1.86 -21.97
N LEU A 18 3.95 2.11 -21.58
CA LEU A 18 4.78 3.17 -22.17
C LEU A 18 5.00 2.94 -23.67
N LEU A 19 5.18 1.68 -24.10
CA LEU A 19 5.30 1.29 -25.52
C LEU A 19 4.01 1.47 -26.34
N THR A 20 2.87 1.82 -25.71
CA THR A 20 1.58 2.05 -26.39
C THR A 20 1.21 3.54 -26.53
N ASP A 21 2.19 4.45 -26.38
CA ASP A 21 2.01 5.92 -26.42
C ASP A 21 0.94 6.46 -25.45
N LEU A 22 0.64 5.71 -24.37
CA LEU A 22 -0.26 6.17 -23.33
C LEU A 22 0.38 7.29 -22.52
N SER A 23 -0.36 8.38 -22.30
CA SER A 23 0.12 9.47 -21.46
C SER A 23 0.42 8.99 -20.02
N PRO A 24 1.47 9.49 -19.35
CA PRO A 24 1.88 8.99 -18.04
C PRO A 24 0.77 9.00 -16.99
N THR A 25 -0.08 10.03 -17.00
CA THR A 25 -1.29 10.12 -16.17
C THR A 25 -2.23 8.92 -16.35
N ARG A 26 -2.45 8.44 -17.59
CA ARG A 26 -3.27 7.24 -17.82
C ARG A 26 -2.59 6.01 -17.23
N ILE A 27 -1.28 5.84 -17.46
CA ILE A 27 -0.49 4.71 -16.96
C ILE A 27 -0.53 4.64 -15.42
N VAL A 28 -0.43 5.79 -14.76
CA VAL A 28 -0.58 5.91 -13.29
C VAL A 28 -1.94 5.39 -12.81
N PHE A 29 -3.05 5.76 -13.47
CA PHE A 29 -4.38 5.38 -13.02
C PHE A 29 -4.84 3.98 -13.46
N THR A 30 -4.39 3.48 -14.63
CA THR A 30 -4.82 2.18 -15.17
C THR A 30 -3.99 1.01 -14.67
N THR A 31 -2.65 1.08 -14.72
CA THR A 31 -1.80 -0.10 -14.42
C THR A 31 -1.97 -0.65 -13.00
N PRO A 32 -2.26 0.17 -11.96
CA PRO A 32 -2.51 -0.34 -10.61
C PRO A 32 -3.85 -1.05 -10.42
N LEU A 33 -4.78 -0.96 -11.38
CA LEU A 33 -5.99 -1.78 -11.34
C LEU A 33 -5.64 -3.26 -11.50
N TYR A 34 -4.63 -3.62 -12.30
CA TYR A 34 -4.14 -5.01 -12.36
C TYR A 34 -3.54 -5.46 -11.02
N PHE A 35 -2.86 -4.57 -10.31
CA PHE A 35 -2.31 -4.84 -8.98
C PHE A 35 -3.41 -5.03 -7.91
N GLY A 36 -4.44 -4.18 -7.93
CA GLY A 36 -5.62 -4.32 -7.07
C GLY A 36 -6.40 -5.60 -7.38
N ILE A 37 -6.68 -5.88 -8.66
CA ILE A 37 -7.39 -7.10 -9.11
C ILE A 37 -6.62 -8.36 -8.69
N ALA A 38 -5.29 -8.36 -8.81
CA ALA A 38 -4.47 -9.48 -8.36
C ALA A 38 -4.75 -9.81 -6.88
N HIS A 39 -4.95 -8.82 -6.00
CA HIS A 39 -5.26 -9.03 -4.58
C HIS A 39 -6.67 -9.57 -4.29
N VAL A 40 -7.58 -9.58 -5.27
CA VAL A 40 -8.91 -10.22 -5.13
C VAL A 40 -8.77 -11.74 -4.91
N HIS A 41 -7.64 -12.37 -5.26
CA HIS A 41 -7.38 -13.78 -4.93
C HIS A 41 -7.50 -14.09 -3.43
N HIS A 42 -7.21 -13.15 -2.54
CA HIS A 42 -7.37 -13.34 -1.09
C HIS A 42 -8.84 -13.49 -0.67
N PHE A 43 -9.79 -12.92 -1.42
CA PHE A 43 -11.21 -13.19 -1.21
C PHE A 43 -11.53 -14.66 -1.51
N TYR A 44 -11.07 -15.14 -2.67
CA TYR A 44 -11.27 -16.52 -3.10
C TYR A 44 -10.63 -17.50 -2.11
N GLU A 45 -9.40 -17.25 -1.70
CA GLU A 45 -8.70 -18.04 -0.68
C GLU A 45 -9.45 -18.07 0.65
N PHE A 46 -9.87 -16.92 1.17
CA PHE A 46 -10.65 -16.82 2.41
C PHE A 46 -11.99 -17.56 2.32
N ARG A 47 -12.67 -17.51 1.16
CA ARG A 47 -13.93 -18.26 0.93
C ARG A 47 -13.72 -19.78 0.87
N LEU A 48 -12.54 -20.25 0.44
CA LEU A 48 -12.18 -21.67 0.47
C LEU A 48 -11.79 -22.15 1.88
N THR A 49 -11.09 -21.33 2.66
CA THR A 49 -10.65 -21.70 4.03
C THR A 49 -11.74 -21.56 5.07
N HIS A 50 -12.65 -20.59 4.91
CA HIS A 50 -13.67 -20.24 5.90
C HIS A 50 -15.10 -20.36 5.34
N PRO A 51 -15.55 -21.55 4.88
CA PRO A 51 -16.81 -21.72 4.15
C PRO A 51 -18.06 -21.33 4.94
N LEU A 52 -18.01 -21.40 6.27
CA LEU A 52 -19.11 -21.05 7.18
C LEU A 52 -19.18 -19.55 7.53
N THR A 53 -18.23 -18.73 7.06
CA THR A 53 -18.23 -17.29 7.39
C THR A 53 -19.20 -16.50 6.52
N ASN A 54 -19.83 -15.49 7.15
CA ASN A 54 -20.71 -14.55 6.47
C ASN A 54 -19.98 -13.83 5.33
N LEU A 55 -20.65 -13.73 4.18
CA LEU A 55 -20.10 -13.13 2.97
C LEU A 55 -19.72 -11.65 3.17
N ALA A 56 -20.53 -10.90 3.91
CA ALA A 56 -20.38 -9.45 4.09
C ALA A 56 -19.01 -9.01 4.67
N PRO A 57 -18.53 -9.49 5.84
CA PRO A 57 -17.22 -9.08 6.36
C PRO A 57 -16.05 -9.49 5.44
N SER A 58 -16.14 -10.64 4.78
CA SER A 58 -15.14 -11.08 3.78
C SER A 58 -15.08 -10.11 2.60
N LEU A 59 -16.23 -9.75 2.04
CA LEU A 59 -16.35 -8.81 0.93
C LEU A 59 -15.86 -7.40 1.32
N VAL A 60 -16.23 -6.90 2.50
CA VAL A 60 -15.77 -5.59 3.01
C VAL A 60 -14.25 -5.56 3.16
N ARG A 61 -13.65 -6.61 3.73
CA ARG A 61 -12.18 -6.75 3.83
C ARG A 61 -11.52 -6.67 2.46
N THR A 62 -12.04 -7.39 1.47
CA THR A 62 -11.51 -7.38 0.09
C THR A 62 -11.68 -6.04 -0.59
N LEU A 63 -12.82 -5.35 -0.43
CA LEU A 63 -13.03 -4.02 -1.00
C LEU A 63 -12.07 -2.98 -0.41
N ILE A 64 -11.84 -3.02 0.91
CA ILE A 64 -10.84 -2.17 1.58
C ILE A 64 -9.44 -2.49 1.06
N GLN A 65 -9.06 -3.77 0.98
CA GLN A 65 -7.75 -4.20 0.48
C GLN A 65 -7.55 -3.79 -0.99
N PHE A 66 -8.55 -3.97 -1.84
CA PHE A 66 -8.53 -3.56 -3.25
C PHE A 66 -8.35 -2.04 -3.39
N GLY A 67 -9.15 -1.25 -2.66
CA GLY A 67 -9.07 0.21 -2.70
C GLY A 67 -7.71 0.72 -2.22
N TYR A 68 -7.22 0.21 -1.08
CA TYR A 68 -5.91 0.58 -0.53
C TYR A 68 -4.76 0.20 -1.46
N THR A 69 -4.72 -1.04 -1.97
CA THR A 69 -3.66 -1.49 -2.89
C THR A 69 -3.70 -0.74 -4.23
N THR A 70 -4.88 -0.36 -4.72
CA THR A 70 -5.02 0.48 -5.91
C THR A 70 -4.45 1.89 -5.69
N ILE A 71 -4.80 2.56 -4.58
CA ILE A 71 -4.28 3.90 -4.23
C ILE A 71 -2.76 3.87 -4.01
N PHE A 72 -2.26 2.88 -3.26
CA PHE A 72 -0.83 2.64 -3.10
C PHE A 72 -0.16 2.47 -4.47
N GLY A 73 -0.77 1.67 -5.35
CA GLY A 73 -0.23 1.39 -6.67
C GLY A 73 -0.21 2.62 -7.58
N TRP A 74 -1.19 3.54 -7.50
CA TRP A 74 -1.15 4.83 -8.18
C TRP A 74 0.10 5.62 -7.75
N TYR A 75 0.36 5.73 -6.44
CA TYR A 75 1.55 6.40 -5.91
C TYR A 75 2.86 5.70 -6.33
N ALA A 76 2.93 4.38 -6.22
CA ALA A 76 4.10 3.58 -6.62
C ALA A 76 4.41 3.71 -8.13
N THR A 77 3.39 3.72 -8.99
CA THR A 77 3.59 3.93 -10.44
C THR A 77 3.96 5.37 -10.77
N PHE A 78 3.38 6.37 -10.09
CA PHE A 78 3.80 7.78 -10.21
C PHE A 78 5.27 7.94 -9.83
N LEU A 79 5.68 7.41 -8.67
CA LEU A 79 7.05 7.44 -8.18
C LEU A 79 8.02 6.74 -9.15
N TYR A 80 7.63 5.58 -9.69
CA TYR A 80 8.44 4.86 -10.68
C TYR A 80 8.66 5.67 -11.96
N LEU A 81 7.59 6.24 -12.52
CA LEU A 81 7.66 7.05 -13.74
C LEU A 81 8.46 8.34 -13.54
N ARG A 82 8.35 8.98 -12.37
CA ARG A 82 9.09 10.20 -12.02
C ARG A 82 10.56 9.97 -11.68
N THR A 83 10.93 8.82 -11.13
CA THR A 83 12.30 8.60 -10.63
C THR A 83 13.14 7.60 -11.43
N GLY A 84 12.50 6.71 -12.20
CA GLY A 84 13.15 5.55 -12.83
C GLY A 84 13.63 4.47 -11.86
N SER A 85 13.42 4.64 -10.55
CA SER A 85 14.08 3.84 -9.51
C SER A 85 13.17 2.73 -8.98
N LEU A 86 13.34 1.52 -9.52
CA LEU A 86 12.70 0.32 -8.97
C LEU A 86 13.05 0.08 -7.48
N PRO A 87 14.31 0.24 -7.01
CA PRO A 87 14.65 0.09 -5.59
C PRO A 87 13.90 1.06 -4.67
N ALA A 88 13.68 2.32 -5.11
CA ALA A 88 12.93 3.29 -4.32
C ALA A 88 11.48 2.84 -4.10
N VAL A 89 10.83 2.32 -5.14
CA VAL A 89 9.45 1.81 -5.05
C VAL A 89 9.37 0.55 -4.18
N ILE A 90 10.36 -0.36 -4.27
CA ILE A 90 10.46 -1.54 -3.40
C ILE A 90 10.59 -1.14 -1.92
N VAL A 91 11.42 -0.15 -1.60
CA VAL A 91 11.57 0.36 -0.23
C VAL A 91 10.27 1.00 0.28
N VAL A 92 9.61 1.81 -0.55
CA VAL A 92 8.30 2.41 -0.24
C VAL A 92 7.24 1.33 0.00
N HIS A 93 7.17 0.30 -0.84
CA HIS A 93 6.28 -0.84 -0.65
C HIS A 93 6.58 -1.55 0.68
N ALA A 94 7.83 -1.93 0.93
CA ALA A 94 8.23 -2.62 2.15
C ALA A 94 7.91 -1.80 3.41
N PHE A 95 8.11 -0.48 3.36
CA PHE A 95 7.73 0.45 4.43
C PHE A 95 6.21 0.50 4.66
N CYS A 96 5.40 0.61 3.60
CA CYS A 96 3.94 0.57 3.71
C CYS A 96 3.45 -0.77 4.31
N ASN A 97 4.04 -1.90 3.93
CA ASN A 97 3.70 -3.20 4.52
C ASN A 97 4.14 -3.35 5.98
N PHE A 98 5.22 -2.67 6.38
CA PHE A 98 5.67 -2.63 7.79
C PHE A 98 4.77 -1.73 8.66
N CYS A 99 4.36 -0.57 8.16
CA CYS A 99 3.50 0.36 8.90
C CYS A 99 2.02 -0.04 8.93
N GLY A 100 1.52 -0.67 7.86
CA GLY A 100 0.10 -0.96 7.67
C GLY A 100 -0.76 0.29 7.48
N LEU A 101 -2.06 0.16 7.77
CA LEU A 101 -3.00 1.28 7.69
C LEU A 101 -2.85 2.23 8.89
N PRO A 102 -2.88 3.56 8.69
CA PRO A 102 -2.87 4.51 9.79
C PRO A 102 -4.15 4.38 10.64
N ARG A 103 -3.99 4.48 11.97
CA ARG A 103 -5.12 4.52 12.90
C ARG A 103 -5.75 5.92 12.82
N LEU A 104 -6.87 6.04 12.11
CA LEU A 104 -7.56 7.32 11.93
C LEU A 104 -8.41 7.74 13.16
N TRP A 105 -8.58 6.87 14.15
CA TRP A 105 -9.43 7.14 15.33
C TRP A 105 -9.05 6.30 16.57
N GLY A 106 -9.41 6.82 17.76
CA GLY A 106 -9.13 6.19 19.05
C GLY A 106 -7.72 6.46 19.60
N ARG A 107 -7.39 5.86 20.75
CA ARG A 107 -6.10 6.05 21.44
C ARG A 107 -5.02 5.14 20.85
N VAL A 108 -3.76 5.56 20.93
CA VAL A 108 -2.61 4.72 20.55
C VAL A 108 -2.33 3.73 21.70
N GLU A 109 -2.12 2.47 21.33
CA GLU A 109 -1.88 1.34 22.23
C GLU A 109 -0.47 0.79 22.03
N ALA A 110 0.09 0.16 23.07
CA ALA A 110 1.41 -0.44 22.94
C ALA A 110 1.33 -1.62 21.98
N PRO A 111 2.33 -1.80 21.09
CA PRO A 111 2.53 -3.09 20.45
C PRO A 111 2.74 -4.11 21.57
N ALA A 112 1.78 -5.02 21.73
CA ALA A 112 2.00 -6.23 22.50
C ALA A 112 3.13 -7.00 21.82
N SER A 113 4.28 -7.12 22.49
CA SER A 113 5.45 -7.94 22.13
C SER A 113 5.58 -8.24 20.63
N ALA A 114 6.10 -7.27 19.88
CA ALA A 114 6.16 -7.32 18.42
C ALA A 114 7.09 -8.43 17.88
N ILE A 115 6.54 -9.63 17.71
CA ILE A 115 6.95 -10.52 16.64
C ILE A 115 6.08 -10.16 15.42
N PRO A 116 6.64 -9.56 14.36
CA PRO A 116 5.87 -9.32 13.15
C PRO A 116 5.61 -10.67 12.49
N ILE A 117 4.37 -11.17 12.57
CA ILE A 117 3.95 -12.36 11.84
C ILE A 117 3.92 -12.01 10.36
N ILE A 118 5.03 -12.30 9.67
CA ILE A 118 5.14 -12.26 8.20
C ILE A 118 4.47 -13.52 7.65
N THR A 119 3.15 -13.58 7.73
CA THR A 119 2.31 -14.39 6.85
C THR A 119 1.20 -13.48 6.33
N ARG A 120 1.04 -13.34 5.01
CA ARG A 120 0.37 -14.32 4.14
C ARG A 120 -0.95 -14.82 4.73
N ALA A 121 -1.98 -14.82 3.90
CA ALA A 121 -3.20 -15.53 4.23
C ALA A 121 -2.88 -16.99 4.59
N LYS A 122 -3.74 -17.55 5.46
CA LYS A 122 -3.76 -18.94 5.92
C LYS A 122 -2.65 -19.32 6.92
N GLU A 123 -3.02 -19.35 8.20
CA GLU A 123 -3.35 -20.63 8.86
C GLU A 123 -4.19 -20.36 10.12
N ASP A 124 -5.25 -21.16 10.30
CA ASP A 124 -6.03 -21.18 11.52
C ASP A 124 -5.25 -21.98 12.58
N VAL A 125 -4.78 -21.30 13.61
CA VAL A 125 -4.24 -21.95 14.81
C VAL A 125 -5.09 -21.49 15.99
N ASP A 126 -5.78 -22.43 16.64
CA ASP A 126 -6.40 -22.23 17.95
C ASP A 126 -5.30 -21.95 18.99
N VAL A 127 -4.91 -20.67 19.10
CA VAL A 127 -4.05 -20.20 20.17
C VAL A 127 -4.93 -19.82 21.36
N GLY A 128 -4.74 -20.52 22.48
CA GLY A 128 -5.47 -20.28 23.71
C GLY A 128 -5.41 -18.82 24.17
N SER A 129 -6.48 -18.39 24.86
CA SER A 129 -6.79 -17.00 25.16
C SER A 129 -5.87 -16.37 26.22
N ASP A 130 -4.61 -16.15 25.89
CA ASP A 130 -3.73 -15.20 26.60
C ASP A 130 -3.54 -13.96 25.72
N TYR A 131 -4.63 -13.21 25.54
CA TYR A 131 -4.60 -11.94 24.81
C TYR A 131 -3.68 -10.98 25.57
N PRO A 132 -2.51 -10.58 25.01
CA PRO A 132 -1.62 -9.67 25.70
C PRO A 132 -2.33 -8.33 25.84
N ALA A 133 -2.72 -8.00 27.07
CA ALA A 133 -3.57 -6.83 27.35
C ALA A 133 -2.92 -5.56 26.81
N HIS A 134 -3.47 -5.02 25.71
CA HIS A 134 -3.00 -3.80 25.07
C HIS A 134 -3.10 -2.64 26.05
N LYS A 135 -1.99 -2.34 26.75
CA LYS A 135 -1.91 -1.21 27.66
C LYS A 135 -1.95 0.07 26.81
N PRO A 136 -2.99 0.92 26.94
CA PRO A 136 -3.14 2.08 26.07
C PRO A 136 -2.15 3.16 26.53
N LEU A 137 -1.32 3.70 25.62
CA LEU A 137 -0.24 4.63 25.96
C LEU A 137 -0.79 5.93 26.59
N SER A 138 0.09 6.71 27.22
CA SER A 138 -0.26 8.05 27.69
C SER A 138 -0.84 8.89 26.55
N ILE A 139 -1.78 9.78 26.88
CA ILE A 139 -2.51 10.55 25.86
C ILE A 139 -1.58 11.42 25.01
N GLY A 140 -0.43 11.83 25.54
CA GLY A 140 0.62 12.55 24.81
C GLY A 140 1.15 11.79 23.59
N TRP A 141 1.29 10.46 23.64
CA TRP A 141 1.67 9.66 22.47
C TRP A 141 0.59 9.61 21.39
N THR A 142 -0.67 9.66 21.80
CA THR A 142 -1.81 9.73 20.87
C THR A 142 -1.85 11.10 20.18
N VAL A 143 -1.67 12.18 20.95
CA VAL A 143 -1.57 13.54 20.41
C VAL A 143 -0.37 13.66 19.46
N ALA A 144 0.81 13.18 19.86
CA ALA A 144 2.01 13.19 19.03
C ALA A 144 1.81 12.40 17.73
N TYR A 145 1.19 11.21 17.80
CA TYR A 145 0.86 10.41 16.62
C TYR A 145 -0.03 11.16 15.62
N TYR A 146 -1.13 11.78 16.09
CA TYR A 146 -2.01 12.54 15.19
C TYR A 146 -1.36 13.82 14.64
N ILE A 147 -0.51 14.49 15.43
CA ILE A 147 0.30 15.63 14.94
C ILE A 147 1.23 15.16 13.81
N ILE A 148 1.97 14.07 14.00
CA ILE A 148 2.87 13.50 12.99
C ILE A 148 2.10 13.05 11.75
N LEU A 149 0.91 12.44 11.92
CA LEU A 149 0.08 12.01 10.80
C LEU A 149 -0.40 13.21 9.95
N VAL A 150 -0.91 14.28 10.58
CA VAL A 150 -1.39 15.48 9.88
C VAL A 150 -0.23 16.26 9.26
N ALA A 151 0.84 16.52 10.02
CA ALA A 151 2.02 17.23 9.54
C ALA A 151 2.72 16.46 8.41
N GLY A 152 2.85 15.14 8.55
CA GLY A 152 3.38 14.26 7.51
C GLY A 152 2.53 14.24 6.25
N THR A 153 1.20 14.25 6.37
CA THR A 153 0.29 14.36 5.21
C THR A 153 0.46 15.71 4.49
N PHE A 154 0.57 16.81 5.24
CA PHE A 154 0.81 18.14 4.66
C PHE A 154 2.18 18.27 4.00
N ALA A 155 3.24 17.77 4.65
CA ALA A 155 4.59 17.71 4.11
C ALA A 155 4.64 16.87 2.84
N PHE A 156 4.04 15.67 2.85
CA PHE A 156 3.92 14.82 1.67
C PHE A 156 3.22 15.54 0.52
N HIS A 157 2.04 16.11 0.74
CA HIS A 157 1.31 16.83 -0.31
C HIS A 157 2.08 18.02 -0.88
N SER A 158 2.73 18.83 -0.03
CA SER A 158 3.48 20.01 -0.46
C SER A 158 4.81 19.67 -1.17
N GLN A 159 5.40 18.51 -0.88
CA GLN A 159 6.73 18.13 -1.40
C GLN A 159 6.69 17.00 -2.44
N LEU A 160 5.52 16.41 -2.73
CA LEU A 160 5.37 15.23 -3.61
C LEU A 160 5.99 15.43 -4.99
N TRP A 161 5.82 16.61 -5.61
CA TRP A 161 6.38 16.88 -6.94
C TRP A 161 7.88 17.15 -6.90
N THR A 162 8.34 17.94 -5.93
CA THR A 162 9.73 18.35 -5.75
C THR A 162 10.64 17.19 -5.35
N LEU A 163 10.23 16.36 -4.39
CA LEU A 163 11.02 15.20 -3.93
C LEU A 163 11.01 14.02 -4.91
N THR A 164 10.14 14.02 -5.92
CA THR A 164 10.15 13.01 -6.98
C THR A 164 10.80 13.49 -8.28
N GLU A 165 11.30 14.72 -8.34
CA GLU A 165 12.03 15.20 -9.49
C GLU A 165 13.36 14.47 -9.65
N SER A 166 13.63 13.95 -10.85
CA SER A 166 14.81 13.14 -11.16
C SER A 166 15.23 13.35 -12.61
N PRO A 167 16.54 13.43 -12.92
CA PRO A 167 17.04 13.40 -14.29
C PRO A 167 16.85 12.02 -14.96
N HIS A 168 16.36 11.02 -14.22
CA HIS A 168 16.06 9.67 -14.70
C HIS A 168 14.55 9.40 -14.79
N GLU A 169 13.70 10.43 -14.95
CA GLU A 169 12.27 10.21 -15.19
C GLU A 169 12.03 9.40 -16.47
N LEU A 170 11.19 8.37 -16.38
CA LEU A 170 10.85 7.48 -17.50
C LEU A 170 9.84 8.10 -18.44
N ALA A 171 9.01 9.03 -17.93
CA ALA A 171 8.06 9.77 -18.74
C ALA A 171 7.64 11.08 -18.08
N SER A 172 7.60 12.15 -18.88
CA SER A 172 7.27 13.49 -18.38
C SER A 172 5.77 13.71 -18.25
N PHE A 173 5.36 14.30 -17.13
CA PHE A 173 3.95 14.61 -16.84
C PHE A 173 3.50 15.98 -17.36
N THR A 174 4.43 16.84 -17.78
CA THR A 174 4.11 18.07 -18.51
C THR A 174 3.64 17.73 -19.91
N ALA A 175 2.56 18.37 -20.37
CA ALA A 175 2.06 18.18 -21.72
C ALA A 175 3.14 18.58 -22.74
N SER A 176 3.51 17.65 -23.62
CA SER A 176 4.22 18.01 -24.84
C SER A 176 3.31 18.91 -25.65
N VAL A 177 3.68 20.19 -25.75
CA VAL A 177 3.08 21.12 -26.71
C VAL A 177 3.48 20.62 -28.10
N LYS A 178 2.53 19.95 -28.76
CA LYS A 178 2.58 19.63 -30.19
C LYS A 178 1.96 20.77 -30.99
#